data_AF-A0A699SRD9-F1
#
_entry.id   AF-A0A699SRD9-F1
#
_cell.length_a   1.000
_cell.length_b   1.000
_cell.length_c   1.000
_cell.angle_alpha   90.00
_cell.angle_beta   90.00
_cell.angle_gamma   90.00
#
_symmetry.space_group_name_H-M   'P 1'
#
loop_
_entity.id
_entity.type
_entity.pdbx_description
1 polymer ?
#
loop_
_entity_poly.entity_id
_entity_poly.type
_entity_poly.pdbx_seq_one_letter_code
_entity_poly.pdbx_strand_id
1 'polypeptide(L)'
;LLSLATAHAQPRARKVVFIIADGIPADVLEKAPNPNIKKVIAAGTYLPAHVGGDLGTYTQTPTISAPGYMDLLTGTWGYKHNVWDNAVKAPNYQYKNIFRLLKEARPAAKIGIFSTWLDNRTKLIGEGLPAAGNLKFDYHADGYELDTVAFPHDKGSLYTHNIDEKVVAEAAKCLRQNAPDLSWVYLEYTDDMGHRYGDSE
;
A
#
# COMPACT_ATOMS: atom_id res chain seq x y z
N LEU A 1 0.24 -21.80 -52.44
CA LEU A 1 1.12 -21.19 -51.42
C LEU A 1 0.29 -20.90 -50.18
N LEU A 2 0.30 -21.78 -49.17
CA LEU A 2 -0.30 -21.49 -47.86
C LEU A 2 0.71 -20.66 -47.05
N SER A 3 0.31 -19.46 -46.64
CA SER A 3 1.09 -18.62 -45.73
C SER A 3 0.90 -19.14 -44.30
N LEU A 4 1.98 -19.61 -43.69
CA LEU A 4 2.02 -19.95 -42.26
C LEU A 4 2.07 -18.64 -41.46
N ALA A 5 0.95 -18.27 -40.86
CA ALA A 5 0.90 -17.17 -39.90
C ALA A 5 1.64 -17.58 -38.62
N THR A 6 2.81 -16.98 -38.38
CA THR A 6 3.52 -17.06 -37.11
C THR A 6 2.70 -16.37 -36.02
N ALA A 7 2.04 -17.16 -35.17
CA ALA A 7 1.37 -16.68 -33.98
C ALA A 7 2.42 -16.13 -32.99
N HIS A 8 2.50 -14.81 -32.87
CA HIS A 8 3.28 -14.18 -31.81
C HIS A 8 2.44 -14.22 -30.52
N ALA A 9 2.87 -15.01 -29.53
CA ALA A 9 2.30 -14.94 -28.20
C ALA A 9 2.48 -13.51 -27.67
N GLN A 10 1.37 -12.83 -27.31
CA GLN A 10 1.49 -11.50 -26.73
C GLN A 10 2.34 -11.58 -25.45
N PRO A 11 3.35 -10.69 -25.30
CA PRO A 11 4.14 -10.66 -24.08
C PRO A 11 3.20 -10.48 -22.89
N ARG A 12 3.32 -11.36 -21.90
CA ARG A 12 2.48 -11.30 -20.70
C ARG A 12 2.72 -9.97 -20.00
N ALA A 13 1.67 -9.16 -19.88
CA ALA A 13 1.74 -7.89 -19.18
C ALA A 13 2.20 -8.11 -17.73
N ARG A 14 3.28 -7.44 -17.34
CA ARG A 14 3.74 -7.43 -15.95
C ARG A 14 2.78 -6.59 -15.12
N LYS A 15 2.39 -7.12 -13.97
CA LYS A 15 1.50 -6.49 -12.98
C LYS A 15 2.30 -6.22 -11.71
N VAL A 16 1.93 -5.19 -10.97
CA VAL A 16 2.64 -4.78 -9.73
C VAL A 16 1.67 -4.74 -8.57
N VAL A 17 2.08 -5.28 -7.43
CA VAL A 17 1.36 -5.17 -6.15
C VAL A 17 2.35 -4.66 -5.11
N PHE A 18 2.03 -3.51 -4.49
CA PHE A 18 2.68 -3.05 -3.27
C PHE A 18 1.92 -3.62 -2.07
N ILE A 19 2.65 -4.29 -1.17
CA ILE A 19 2.10 -4.80 0.08
C ILE A 19 2.83 -4.06 1.20
N ILE A 20 2.06 -3.37 2.03
CA ILE A 20 2.52 -2.65 3.20
C ILE A 20 1.98 -3.40 4.42
N ALA A 21 2.89 -4.02 5.16
CA ALA A 21 2.60 -4.61 6.47
C ALA A 21 3.24 -3.69 7.51
N ASP A 22 2.41 -2.96 8.26
CA ASP A 22 2.84 -1.83 9.07
C ASP A 22 3.55 -2.25 10.36
N GLY A 23 4.44 -1.40 10.85
CA GLY A 23 5.05 -1.57 12.16
C GLY A 23 5.87 -2.85 12.34
N ILE A 24 6.48 -3.39 11.27
CA ILE A 24 7.37 -4.57 11.35
C ILE A 24 8.84 -4.14 11.29
N PRO A 25 9.57 -4.14 12.41
CA PRO A 25 11.02 -3.99 12.40
C PRO A 25 11.70 -5.11 11.58
N ALA A 26 12.77 -4.75 10.86
CA ALA A 26 13.48 -5.70 10.01
C ALA A 26 14.06 -6.89 10.80
N ASP A 27 14.59 -6.63 11.99
CA ASP A 27 15.18 -7.66 12.85
C ASP A 27 14.11 -8.62 13.41
N VAL A 28 12.91 -8.12 13.76
CA VAL A 28 11.76 -8.96 14.15
C VAL A 28 11.34 -9.86 12.99
N LEU A 29 11.27 -9.31 11.75
CA LEU A 29 10.96 -10.08 10.55
C LEU A 29 12.00 -11.20 10.30
N GLU A 30 13.28 -10.91 10.49
CA GLU A 30 14.38 -11.84 10.26
C GLU A 30 14.41 -12.98 11.30
N LYS A 31 14.13 -12.68 12.56
CA LYS A 31 14.08 -13.64 13.68
C LYS A 31 12.85 -14.56 13.62
N ALA A 32 11.73 -14.07 13.09
CA ALA A 32 10.45 -14.79 13.12
C ALA A 32 10.40 -16.08 12.23
N PRO A 33 9.61 -17.10 12.62
CA PRO A 33 9.35 -18.28 11.79
C PRO A 33 8.30 -17.98 10.71
N ASN A 34 8.68 -17.27 9.65
CA ASN A 34 7.81 -16.81 8.55
C ASN A 34 8.11 -17.52 7.21
N PRO A 35 7.78 -18.81 7.04
CA PRO A 35 8.22 -19.64 5.91
C PRO A 35 7.77 -19.09 4.54
N ASN A 36 6.62 -18.44 4.45
CA ASN A 36 6.13 -17.88 3.18
C ASN A 36 6.89 -16.61 2.79
N ILE A 37 7.23 -15.74 3.74
CA ILE A 37 8.06 -14.56 3.48
C ILE A 37 9.47 -15.00 3.08
N LYS A 38 10.05 -15.98 3.77
CA LYS A 38 11.36 -16.57 3.41
C LYS A 38 11.38 -17.13 2.00
N LYS A 39 10.29 -17.75 1.52
CA LYS A 39 10.15 -18.20 0.13
C LYS A 39 10.15 -17.03 -0.87
N VAL A 40 9.43 -15.94 -0.56
CA VAL A 40 9.40 -14.74 -1.40
C VAL A 40 10.79 -14.10 -1.48
N ILE A 41 11.47 -13.98 -0.34
CA ILE A 41 12.85 -13.47 -0.27
C ILE A 41 13.80 -14.34 -1.10
N ALA A 42 13.75 -15.66 -0.93
CA ALA A 42 14.62 -16.59 -1.66
C ALA A 42 14.37 -16.59 -3.18
N ALA A 43 13.14 -16.33 -3.62
CA ALA A 43 12.80 -16.21 -5.04
C ALA A 43 13.06 -14.81 -5.61
N GLY A 44 13.38 -13.84 -4.76
CA GLY A 44 13.46 -12.43 -5.11
C GLY A 44 14.64 -11.73 -4.46
N THR A 45 14.38 -10.58 -3.87
CA THR A 45 15.40 -9.72 -3.26
C THR A 45 14.85 -9.11 -1.99
N TYR A 46 15.68 -9.06 -0.95
CA TYR A 46 15.39 -8.41 0.32
C TYR A 46 16.50 -7.43 0.63
N LEU A 47 16.13 -6.16 0.84
CA LEU A 47 17.06 -5.07 1.08
C LEU A 47 16.43 -4.08 2.07
N PRO A 48 17.21 -3.51 3.00
CA PRO A 48 16.76 -2.35 3.77
C PRO A 48 16.42 -1.18 2.84
N ALA A 49 15.34 -0.48 3.14
CA ALA A 49 14.93 0.73 2.44
C ALA A 49 15.04 1.94 3.39
N HIS A 50 15.54 3.07 2.87
CA HIS A 50 15.58 4.32 3.61
C HIS A 50 14.27 5.10 3.37
N VAL A 51 13.49 5.28 4.42
CA VAL A 51 12.22 6.02 4.47
C VAL A 51 12.29 6.97 5.67
N GLY A 52 11.66 8.14 5.61
CA GLY A 52 11.71 9.12 6.71
C GLY A 52 12.77 10.21 6.56
N GLY A 53 13.68 10.11 5.59
CA GLY A 53 14.80 11.05 5.43
C GLY A 53 15.73 11.12 6.65
N ASP A 54 16.54 12.18 6.73
CA ASP A 54 17.56 12.31 7.78
C ASP A 54 17.04 13.13 8.96
N LEU A 55 17.20 12.59 10.18
CA LEU A 55 16.77 13.23 11.43
C LEU A 55 17.41 14.62 11.61
N GLY A 56 16.59 15.63 11.91
CA GLY A 56 17.01 17.01 12.14
C GLY A 56 17.31 17.80 10.86
N THR A 57 17.05 17.23 9.68
CA THR A 57 17.34 17.87 8.40
C THR A 57 16.07 18.29 7.66
N TYR A 58 16.24 18.99 6.53
CA TYR A 58 15.14 19.37 5.64
C TYR A 58 14.39 18.18 5.03
N THR A 59 15.02 17.01 4.93
CA THR A 59 14.40 15.79 4.40
C THR A 59 13.66 14.98 5.46
N GLN A 60 13.74 15.37 6.74
CA GLN A 60 13.10 14.64 7.82
C GLN A 60 11.59 14.53 7.58
N THR A 61 11.11 13.30 7.66
CA THR A 61 9.71 12.89 7.65
C THR A 61 9.53 11.97 8.85
N PRO A 62 8.54 12.21 9.73
CA PRO A 62 8.30 11.32 10.86
C PRO A 62 8.07 9.87 10.39
N THR A 63 8.65 8.90 11.09
CA THR A 63 8.42 7.46 10.86
C THR A 63 7.07 7.04 11.44
N ILE A 64 6.02 7.64 10.89
CA ILE A 64 4.60 7.40 11.18
C ILE A 64 4.00 6.81 9.90
N SER A 65 3.00 5.94 10.02
CA SER A 65 2.36 5.20 8.92
C SER A 65 2.09 6.06 7.68
N ALA A 66 1.16 7.02 7.76
CA ALA A 66 0.74 7.81 6.61
C ALA A 66 1.87 8.66 5.96
N PRO A 67 2.75 9.36 6.72
CA PRO A 67 3.93 9.99 6.15
C PRO A 67 4.86 9.02 5.41
N GLY A 68 5.21 7.88 6.02
CA GLY A 68 6.11 6.90 5.39
C GLY A 68 5.53 6.30 4.10
N TYR A 69 4.21 6.15 4.03
CA TYR A 69 3.56 5.71 2.80
C TYR A 69 3.66 6.74 1.69
N MET A 70 3.56 8.02 2.03
CA MET A 70 3.68 9.09 1.05
C MET A 70 5.10 9.25 0.53
N ASP A 71 6.12 9.00 1.36
CA ASP A 71 7.50 8.89 0.91
C ASP A 71 7.63 7.84 -0.20
N LEU A 72 7.10 6.64 0.04
CA LEU A 72 7.11 5.54 -0.93
C LEU A 72 6.31 5.88 -2.20
N LEU A 73 5.10 6.40 -2.05
CA LEU A 73 4.17 6.65 -3.17
C LEU A 73 4.64 7.74 -4.11
N THR A 74 5.30 8.76 -3.57
CA THR A 74 5.70 9.96 -4.32
C THR A 74 7.18 9.97 -4.66
N GLY A 75 8.01 9.17 -3.99
CA GLY A 75 9.47 9.26 -4.07
C GLY A 75 10.00 10.60 -3.56
N THR A 76 9.32 11.20 -2.58
CA THR A 76 9.66 12.50 -1.98
C THR A 76 9.65 12.41 -0.46
N TRP A 77 9.85 13.54 0.23
CA TRP A 77 9.84 13.62 1.70
C TRP A 77 8.74 14.57 2.18
N GLY A 78 8.49 14.63 3.48
CA GLY A 78 7.45 15.39 4.17
C GLY A 78 7.30 16.83 3.68
N TYR A 79 8.42 17.54 3.47
CA TYR A 79 8.42 18.92 2.98
C TYR A 79 7.78 19.09 1.59
N LYS A 80 7.71 18.02 0.78
CA LYS A 80 7.08 18.00 -0.54
C LYS A 80 5.62 17.59 -0.45
N HIS A 81 5.35 16.37 0.02
CA HIS A 81 4.00 15.82 0.00
C HIS A 81 3.10 16.33 1.13
N ASN A 82 3.66 17.02 2.14
CA ASN A 82 2.94 17.69 3.22
C ASN A 82 2.00 16.78 4.04
N VAL A 83 2.44 15.54 4.29
CA VAL A 83 1.76 14.60 5.18
C VAL A 83 2.68 14.34 6.35
N TRP A 84 2.27 14.75 7.55
CA TRP A 84 3.11 14.77 8.75
C TRP A 84 2.58 13.89 9.89
N ASP A 85 1.33 13.42 9.77
CA ASP A 85 0.63 12.58 10.74
C ASP A 85 -0.44 11.73 10.04
N ASN A 86 -1.07 10.82 10.79
CA ASN A 86 -2.16 9.96 10.32
C ASN A 86 -3.49 10.70 10.14
N ALA A 87 -3.60 12.00 10.45
CA ALA A 87 -4.82 12.77 10.22
C ALA A 87 -4.95 13.26 8.76
N VAL A 88 -3.85 13.26 8.00
CA VAL A 88 -3.81 13.51 6.56
C VAL A 88 -4.55 14.80 6.17
N LYS A 89 -4.26 15.90 6.88
CA LYS A 89 -5.08 17.13 6.81
C LYS A 89 -4.97 17.89 5.49
N ALA A 90 -3.78 17.99 4.90
CA ALA A 90 -3.53 18.80 3.70
C ALA A 90 -2.43 18.23 2.80
N PRO A 91 -2.60 17.02 2.21
CA PRO A 91 -1.62 16.48 1.26
C PRO A 91 -1.38 17.43 0.09
N ASN A 92 -0.12 17.57 -0.32
CA ASN A 92 0.27 18.34 -1.48
C ASN A 92 0.27 17.47 -2.74
N TYR A 93 -0.88 17.41 -3.41
CA TYR A 93 -1.06 16.58 -4.61
C TYR A 93 -0.32 17.04 -5.88
N GLN A 94 0.43 18.15 -5.82
CA GLN A 94 1.34 18.55 -6.91
C GLN A 94 2.47 17.52 -7.08
N TYR A 95 2.88 16.88 -5.98
CA TYR A 95 3.78 15.73 -6.02
C TYR A 95 2.97 14.47 -6.29
N LYS A 96 2.96 14.07 -7.56
CA LYS A 96 2.13 12.98 -8.05
C LYS A 96 2.57 11.65 -7.46
N ASN A 97 1.63 10.92 -6.88
CA ASN A 97 1.87 9.52 -6.52
C ASN A 97 1.97 8.63 -7.76
N ILE A 98 2.51 7.43 -7.57
CA ILE A 98 2.72 6.44 -8.64
C ILE A 98 1.43 6.04 -9.38
N PHE A 99 0.26 6.07 -8.74
CA PHE A 99 -1.02 5.78 -9.40
C PHE A 99 -1.42 6.86 -10.41
N ARG A 100 -1.26 8.13 -10.03
CA ARG A 100 -1.49 9.26 -10.93
C ARG A 100 -0.51 9.23 -12.11
N LEU A 101 0.77 9.00 -11.83
CA LEU A 101 1.79 8.88 -12.88
C LEU A 101 1.47 7.73 -13.86
N LEU A 102 1.03 6.58 -13.34
CA LEU A 102 0.61 5.46 -14.17
C LEU A 102 -0.58 5.79 -15.07
N LYS A 103 -1.65 6.38 -14.52
CA LYS A 103 -2.86 6.72 -15.29
C LYS A 103 -2.60 7.82 -16.32
N GLU A 104 -1.74 8.79 -16.03
CA GLU A 104 -1.33 9.80 -17.01
C GLU A 104 -0.51 9.18 -18.16
N ALA A 105 0.41 8.25 -17.87
CA ALA A 105 1.21 7.58 -18.89
C ALA A 105 0.44 6.49 -19.66
N ARG A 106 -0.49 5.80 -19.00
CA ARG A 106 -1.29 4.70 -19.53
C ARG A 106 -2.74 4.84 -19.05
N PRO A 107 -3.57 5.66 -19.72
CA PRO A 107 -4.96 5.93 -19.30
C PRO A 107 -5.85 4.68 -19.18
N ALA A 108 -5.57 3.65 -19.97
CA ALA A 108 -6.29 2.37 -19.93
C ALA A 108 -5.84 1.43 -18.80
N ALA A 109 -4.70 1.70 -18.14
CA ALA A 109 -4.20 0.86 -17.06
C ALA A 109 -5.21 0.79 -15.92
N LYS A 110 -5.38 -0.40 -15.33
CA LYS A 110 -6.29 -0.65 -14.22
C LYS A 110 -5.56 -0.55 -12.90
N ILE A 111 -6.13 0.14 -11.92
CA ILE A 111 -5.53 0.29 -10.59
C ILE A 111 -6.46 -0.21 -9.49
N GLY A 112 -5.87 -0.79 -8.45
CA GLY A 112 -6.58 -1.33 -7.29
C GLY A 112 -6.01 -0.82 -5.96
N ILE A 113 -6.86 -0.63 -4.95
CA ILE A 113 -6.42 -0.34 -3.58
C ILE A 113 -7.23 -1.14 -2.56
N PHE A 114 -6.55 -1.88 -1.70
CA PHE A 114 -7.15 -2.72 -0.67
C PHE A 114 -6.48 -2.32 0.63
N SER A 115 -7.24 -1.78 1.58
CA SER A 115 -6.64 -1.03 2.68
C SER A 115 -7.50 -1.10 3.93
N THR A 116 -6.86 -1.31 5.07
CA THR A 116 -7.51 -1.22 6.37
C THR A 116 -8.09 0.18 6.62
N TRP A 117 -7.39 1.25 6.25
CA TRP A 117 -7.91 2.63 6.35
C TRP A 117 -8.47 3.17 5.03
N LEU A 118 -9.65 3.78 5.09
CA LEU A 118 -10.31 4.52 4.00
C LEU A 118 -9.52 5.77 3.57
N ASP A 119 -8.90 6.43 4.55
CA ASP A 119 -8.15 7.66 4.32
C ASP A 119 -6.95 7.45 3.38
N ASN A 120 -6.41 6.23 3.27
CA ASN A 120 -5.35 5.91 2.31
C ASN A 120 -5.81 6.18 0.86
N ARG A 121 -7.04 5.82 0.50
CA ARG A 121 -7.59 6.10 -0.84
C ARG A 121 -8.08 7.54 -0.96
N THR A 122 -8.90 7.98 0.00
CA THR A 122 -9.68 9.21 -0.16
C THR A 122 -8.88 10.47 0.18
N LYS A 123 -7.88 10.37 1.06
CA LYS A 123 -7.02 11.48 1.47
C LYS A 123 -5.57 11.32 1.00
N LEU A 124 -4.87 10.22 1.28
CA LEU A 124 -3.45 10.12 0.86
C LEU A 124 -3.30 10.15 -0.65
N ILE A 125 -4.05 9.30 -1.35
CA ILE A 125 -4.04 9.28 -2.81
C ILE A 125 -4.92 10.39 -3.41
N GLY A 126 -5.93 10.84 -2.66
CA GLY A 126 -6.81 11.94 -3.03
C GLY A 126 -7.83 11.56 -4.11
N GLU A 127 -8.35 10.33 -4.08
CA GLU A 127 -9.26 9.85 -5.11
C GLU A 127 -10.43 10.82 -5.36
N GLY A 128 -10.64 11.19 -6.62
CA GLY A 128 -11.71 12.08 -7.05
C GLY A 128 -11.50 13.56 -6.76
N LEU A 129 -10.41 13.94 -6.09
CA LEU A 129 -10.11 15.35 -5.86
C LEU A 129 -9.54 15.99 -7.14
N PRO A 130 -10.01 17.18 -7.54
CA PRO A 130 -9.44 17.91 -8.67
C PRO A 130 -7.94 18.19 -8.52
N ALA A 131 -7.50 18.52 -7.30
CA ALA A 131 -6.09 18.76 -7.01
C ALA A 131 -5.21 17.49 -7.22
N ALA A 132 -5.78 16.30 -7.00
CA ALA A 132 -5.14 15.02 -7.25
C ALA A 132 -5.33 14.50 -8.70
N GLY A 133 -5.82 15.36 -9.61
CA GLY A 133 -6.02 15.01 -11.00
C GLY A 133 -7.28 14.18 -11.28
N ASN A 134 -8.28 14.21 -10.38
CA ASN A 134 -9.52 13.44 -10.49
C ASN A 134 -9.27 11.93 -10.69
N LEU A 135 -8.18 11.41 -10.13
CA LEU A 135 -7.85 9.98 -10.18
C LEU A 135 -9.02 9.15 -9.64
N LYS A 136 -9.33 8.03 -10.30
CA LYS A 136 -10.33 7.05 -9.86
C LYS A 136 -9.73 5.65 -9.91
N PHE A 137 -9.94 4.90 -8.84
CA PHE A 137 -9.62 3.50 -8.75
C PHE A 137 -10.65 2.67 -9.49
N ASP A 138 -10.17 1.66 -10.21
CA ASP A 138 -11.05 0.70 -10.88
C ASP A 138 -11.60 -0.32 -9.88
N TYR A 139 -10.80 -0.63 -8.83
CA TYR A 139 -11.14 -1.58 -7.79
C TYR A 139 -10.71 -1.04 -6.43
N HIS A 140 -11.56 -1.18 -5.42
CA HIS A 140 -11.20 -0.83 -4.06
C HIS A 140 -11.94 -1.70 -3.04
N ALA A 141 -11.30 -1.94 -1.90
CA ALA A 141 -11.89 -2.52 -0.72
C ALA A 141 -11.23 -1.88 0.51
N ASP A 142 -11.94 -0.98 1.17
CA ASP A 142 -11.49 -0.20 2.32
C ASP A 142 -12.69 0.31 3.14
N GLY A 143 -12.46 1.04 4.24
CA GLY A 143 -13.51 1.56 5.10
C GLY A 143 -14.03 0.58 6.14
N TYR A 144 -13.37 -0.57 6.31
CA TYR A 144 -13.76 -1.59 7.27
C TYR A 144 -13.54 -1.16 8.73
N GLU A 145 -12.60 -0.25 8.98
CA GLU A 145 -12.37 0.39 10.27
C GLU A 145 -13.54 1.29 10.72
N LEU A 146 -14.43 1.65 9.80
CA LEU A 146 -15.65 2.41 10.07
C LEU A 146 -16.87 1.50 10.28
N ASP A 147 -16.79 0.23 9.88
CA ASP A 147 -17.87 -0.76 10.03
C ASP A 147 -17.76 -1.48 11.38
N THR A 148 -18.15 -0.77 12.43
CA THR A 148 -18.12 -1.30 13.81
C THR A 148 -19.16 -2.38 14.08
N VAL A 149 -20.03 -2.70 13.11
CA VAL A 149 -20.99 -3.78 13.21
C VAL A 149 -20.37 -5.08 12.72
N ALA A 150 -19.74 -5.08 11.55
CA ALA A 150 -19.03 -6.25 11.03
C ALA A 150 -17.69 -6.49 11.75
N PHE A 151 -17.03 -5.43 12.19
CA PHE A 151 -15.75 -5.45 12.90
C PHE A 151 -15.90 -4.72 14.24
N PRO A 152 -16.56 -5.33 15.25
CA PRO A 152 -16.76 -4.68 16.54
C PRO A 152 -15.42 -4.42 17.22
N HIS A 153 -15.13 -3.14 17.49
CA HIS A 153 -13.87 -2.75 18.10
C HIS A 153 -13.74 -3.31 19.51
N ASP A 154 -12.66 -4.03 19.73
CA ASP A 154 -12.31 -4.64 21.00
C ASP A 154 -11.00 -4.06 21.55
N LYS A 155 -10.79 -4.19 22.87
CA LYS A 155 -9.57 -3.69 23.53
C LYS A 155 -8.30 -4.45 23.11
N GLY A 156 -8.47 -5.62 22.49
CA GLY A 156 -7.42 -6.50 22.00
C GLY A 156 -7.04 -6.23 20.54
N SER A 157 -7.62 -5.24 19.86
CA SER A 157 -7.40 -4.99 18.42
C SER A 157 -7.59 -6.24 17.54
N LEU A 158 -8.39 -7.23 17.98
CA LEU A 158 -8.66 -8.41 17.17
C LEU A 158 -9.48 -8.04 15.94
N TYR A 159 -10.30 -7.00 16.04
CA TYR A 159 -10.99 -6.41 14.88
C TYR A 159 -10.00 -6.00 13.78
N THR A 160 -8.85 -5.41 14.09
CA THR A 160 -7.82 -5.03 13.11
C THR A 160 -7.28 -6.25 12.36
N HIS A 161 -7.02 -7.37 13.07
CA HIS A 161 -6.65 -8.64 12.43
C HIS A 161 -7.74 -9.13 11.46
N ASN A 162 -9.00 -9.08 11.87
CA ASN A 162 -10.12 -9.52 11.04
C ASN A 162 -10.30 -8.60 9.81
N ILE A 163 -10.03 -7.31 9.95
CA ILE A 163 -10.04 -6.37 8.82
C ILE A 163 -8.89 -6.72 7.85
N ASP A 164 -7.68 -6.94 8.34
CA ASP A 164 -6.54 -7.33 7.50
C ASP A 164 -6.83 -8.63 6.72
N GLU A 165 -7.42 -9.64 7.36
CA GLU A 165 -7.86 -10.88 6.68
C GLU A 165 -8.90 -10.60 5.59
N LYS A 166 -9.85 -9.70 5.86
CA LYS A 166 -10.84 -9.27 4.85
C LYS A 166 -10.17 -8.54 3.68
N VAL A 167 -9.24 -7.63 3.96
CA VAL A 167 -8.47 -6.89 2.95
C VAL A 167 -7.67 -7.86 2.07
N VAL A 168 -6.98 -8.84 2.66
CA VAL A 168 -6.23 -9.87 1.93
C VAL A 168 -7.17 -10.71 1.05
N ALA A 169 -8.33 -11.10 1.56
CA ALA A 169 -9.30 -11.89 0.79
C ALA A 169 -9.82 -11.13 -0.43
N GLU A 170 -10.20 -9.86 -0.28
CA GLU A 170 -10.68 -9.02 -1.40
C GLU A 170 -9.58 -8.72 -2.41
N ALA A 171 -8.37 -8.41 -1.93
CA ALA A 171 -7.20 -8.21 -2.79
C ALA A 171 -6.91 -9.48 -3.60
N ALA A 172 -6.82 -10.64 -2.96
CA ALA A 172 -6.53 -11.90 -3.62
C ALA A 172 -7.63 -12.33 -4.61
N LYS A 173 -8.89 -12.01 -4.34
CA LYS A 173 -10.00 -12.21 -5.27
C LYS A 173 -9.85 -11.31 -6.50
N CYS A 174 -9.67 -10.01 -6.30
CA CYS A 174 -9.52 -9.05 -7.39
C CYS A 174 -8.28 -9.32 -8.25
N LEU A 175 -7.13 -9.63 -7.64
CA LEU A 175 -5.90 -9.96 -8.37
C LEU A 175 -6.08 -11.17 -9.29
N ARG A 176 -6.84 -12.19 -8.87
CA ARG A 176 -7.12 -13.38 -9.70
C ARG A 176 -8.13 -13.09 -10.82
N GLN A 177 -9.16 -12.29 -10.54
CA GLN A 177 -10.29 -12.08 -11.45
C GLN A 177 -10.07 -10.92 -12.44
N ASN A 178 -9.40 -9.86 -11.98
CA ASN A 178 -9.30 -8.59 -12.70
C ASN A 178 -7.86 -8.21 -13.05
N ALA A 179 -6.86 -8.70 -12.31
CA ALA A 179 -5.44 -8.45 -12.53
C ALA A 179 -5.10 -6.97 -12.85
N PRO A 180 -5.35 -6.02 -11.92
CA PRO A 180 -4.99 -4.62 -12.12
C PRO A 180 -3.50 -4.46 -12.42
N ASP A 181 -3.14 -3.46 -13.22
CA ASP A 181 -1.76 -3.16 -13.60
C ASP A 181 -0.90 -2.72 -12.41
N LEU A 182 -1.52 -2.03 -11.45
CA LEU A 182 -0.91 -1.62 -10.19
C LEU A 182 -1.91 -1.75 -9.05
N SER A 183 -1.50 -2.38 -7.96
CA SER A 183 -2.32 -2.50 -6.75
C SER A 183 -1.55 -2.13 -5.49
N TRP A 184 -2.29 -1.64 -4.50
CA TRP A 184 -1.84 -1.42 -3.14
C TRP A 184 -2.62 -2.36 -2.21
N VAL A 185 -1.91 -2.95 -1.25
CA VAL A 185 -2.48 -3.70 -0.11
C VAL A 185 -1.85 -3.13 1.17
N TYR A 186 -2.68 -2.68 2.11
CA TYR A 186 -2.23 -2.19 3.42
C TYR A 186 -2.86 -3.00 4.55
N LEU A 187 -2.02 -3.41 5.50
CA LEU A 187 -2.34 -4.24 6.66
C LEU A 187 -1.78 -3.56 7.93
N GLU A 188 -2.63 -3.38 8.94
CA GLU A 188 -2.34 -2.59 10.15
C GLU A 188 -1.97 -3.46 11.35
N TYR A 189 -2.43 -4.71 11.41
CA TYR A 189 -2.47 -5.49 12.65
C TYR A 189 -1.13 -5.64 13.36
N THR A 190 -0.04 -5.76 12.61
CA THR A 190 1.31 -5.87 13.18
C THR A 190 1.77 -4.62 13.92
N ASP A 191 1.39 -3.43 13.46
CA ASP A 191 1.66 -2.17 14.15
C ASP A 191 0.87 -2.07 15.46
N ASP A 192 -0.42 -2.43 15.42
CA ASP A 192 -1.29 -2.51 16.58
C ASP A 192 -0.72 -3.44 17.68
N MET A 193 -0.16 -4.58 17.27
CA MET A 193 0.49 -5.51 18.18
C MET A 193 1.82 -4.96 18.72
N GLY A 194 2.63 -4.33 17.88
CA GLY A 194 3.88 -3.69 18.29
C GLY A 194 3.65 -2.56 19.29
N HIS A 195 2.65 -1.71 19.08
CA HIS A 195 2.27 -0.65 20.02
C HIS A 195 1.83 -1.18 21.38
N ARG A 196 1.16 -2.34 21.43
CA ARG A 196 0.65 -2.90 22.68
C ARG A 196 1.68 -3.72 23.45
N TYR A 197 2.45 -4.54 22.76
CA TYR A 197 3.29 -5.56 23.39
C TYR A 197 4.79 -5.28 23.26
N GLY A 198 5.19 -4.32 22.42
CA GLY A 198 6.58 -4.12 22.03
C GLY A 198 7.08 -5.27 21.15
N ASP A 199 8.38 -5.25 20.88
CA ASP A 199 9.12 -6.31 20.16
C ASP A 199 9.69 -7.40 21.08
N SER A 200 9.38 -7.33 22.39
CA SER A 200 9.75 -8.30 23.43
C SER A 200 11.26 -8.43 23.71
N GLU A 201 12.04 -7.35 23.57
CA GLU A 201 13.43 -7.30 24.07
C GLU A 201 13.55 -7.43 25.61
#